data_AF-A0A7C8PC40-F1
#
_entry.id   AF-A0A7C8PC40-F1
#
_cell.length_a   1.000
_cell.length_b   1.000
_cell.length_c   1.000
_cell.angle_alpha   90.00
_cell.angle_beta   90.00
_cell.angle_gamma   90.00
#
_symmetry.space_group_name_H-M   'P 1'
#
loop_
_entity.id
_entity.type
_entity.pdbx_description
1 polymer ?
#
loop_
_entity_poly.entity_id
_entity_poly.type
_entity_poly.pdbx_seq_one_letter_code
_entity_poly.pdbx_strand_id
1 'polypeptide(L)'
;MADIDAGIAKPFTIDISSDKLDLLRQKLELTAFPDAILANESDWAHGPPVPTMRRLVEYWRNGFDWKAAEARLNLLPQYTIAINVDGFGTFDVHYLHVNKAAKNAIPLLMVHGWPGSFFEFTKILGPLTNGDEPTFEIIVPSLIGYGFSDGAKEPGFSCFKQAEMCHQLMLKLGFSEYVVQGGDWGMIITHILANTYYPEHVKAVHTNNSDKCDPPSFFENPIYWLQNQLRGPYTAAEKAGIERTQKFMSEGYGYNLMHKHRPQTIGYSIIDSPVGLLG
;
A
#
# COMPACT_ATOMS: atom_id res chain seq x y z
N MET A 1 -14.05 14.54 -24.88
CA MET A 1 -13.37 13.28 -24.57
C MET A 1 -14.42 12.43 -23.87
N ALA A 2 -14.76 11.26 -24.44
CA ALA A 2 -15.80 10.41 -23.84
C ALA A 2 -15.37 10.04 -22.42
N ASP A 3 -16.33 9.99 -21.51
CA ASP A 3 -16.12 9.50 -20.15
C ASP A 3 -15.56 8.08 -20.25
N ILE A 4 -14.26 7.92 -20.02
CA ILE A 4 -13.52 6.65 -20.15
C ILE A 4 -14.11 5.56 -19.23
N ASP A 5 -14.82 5.96 -18.17
CA ASP A 5 -15.46 5.06 -17.22
C ASP A 5 -16.91 4.73 -17.62
N ALA A 6 -17.52 5.47 -18.57
CA ALA A 6 -18.93 5.35 -18.90
C ALA A 6 -19.27 3.97 -19.48
N GLY A 7 -19.93 3.17 -18.65
CA GLY A 7 -20.42 1.82 -18.98
C GLY A 7 -19.52 0.68 -18.52
N ILE A 8 -18.29 0.96 -18.03
CA ILE A 8 -17.35 -0.07 -17.58
C ILE A 8 -16.98 0.04 -16.10
N ALA A 9 -16.92 1.25 -15.53
CA ALA A 9 -16.67 1.46 -14.10
C ALA A 9 -17.90 2.05 -13.41
N LYS A 10 -18.08 1.71 -12.13
CA LYS A 10 -19.20 2.15 -11.30
C LYS A 10 -18.70 3.16 -10.27
N PRO A 11 -19.32 4.35 -10.15
CA PRO A 11 -19.02 5.24 -9.04
C PRO A 11 -19.17 4.51 -7.70
N PHE A 12 -18.21 4.72 -6.81
CA PHE A 12 -18.18 4.08 -5.50
C PHE A 12 -18.36 5.11 -4.39
N THR A 13 -19.11 4.75 -3.37
CA THR A 13 -19.32 5.57 -2.17
C THR A 13 -19.16 4.66 -0.97
N ILE A 14 -18.29 5.05 -0.04
CA ILE A 14 -18.10 4.36 1.23
C ILE A 14 -19.34 4.59 2.07
N ASP A 15 -20.00 3.51 2.45
CA ASP A 15 -21.15 3.53 3.36
C ASP A 15 -21.02 2.39 4.38
N ILE A 16 -20.43 2.70 5.54
CA ILE A 16 -20.31 1.77 6.65
C ILE A 16 -21.53 1.89 7.55
N SER A 17 -22.26 0.78 7.72
CA SER A 17 -23.46 0.75 8.55
C SER A 17 -23.19 1.11 10.02
N SER A 18 -24.18 1.70 10.68
CA SER A 18 -24.13 1.99 12.12
C SER A 18 -23.80 0.74 12.94
N ASP A 19 -24.36 -0.41 12.59
CA ASP A 19 -24.16 -1.66 13.32
C ASP A 19 -22.69 -2.09 13.37
N LYS A 20 -21.92 -1.84 12.30
CA LYS A 20 -20.47 -2.11 12.29
C LYS A 20 -19.72 -1.15 13.21
N LEU A 21 -20.13 0.12 13.26
CA LEU A 21 -19.53 1.13 14.14
C LEU A 21 -19.86 0.86 15.61
N ASP A 22 -21.07 0.41 15.90
CA ASP A 22 -21.49 0.06 17.26
C ASP A 22 -20.79 -1.21 17.74
N LEU A 23 -20.62 -2.22 16.86
CA LEU A 23 -19.79 -3.38 17.17
C LEU A 23 -18.32 -2.99 17.44
N LEU A 24 -17.75 -2.10 16.62
CA LEU A 24 -16.40 -1.59 16.85
C LEU A 24 -16.29 -0.92 18.22
N ARG A 25 -17.24 -0.04 18.57
CA ARG A 25 -17.29 0.62 19.88
C ARG A 25 -17.32 -0.43 20.99
N GLN A 26 -18.23 -1.40 20.95
CA GLN A 26 -18.33 -2.48 21.93
C GLN A 26 -17.00 -3.23 22.13
N LYS A 27 -16.32 -3.58 21.03
CA LYS A 27 -15.00 -4.25 21.08
C LYS A 27 -13.92 -3.37 21.71
N LEU A 28 -13.93 -2.06 21.45
CA LEU A 28 -13.03 -1.12 22.12
C LEU A 28 -13.33 -1.01 23.63
N GLU A 29 -14.59 -1.02 24.05
CA GLU A 29 -14.97 -0.94 25.47
C GLU A 29 -14.53 -2.18 26.26
N LEU A 30 -14.64 -3.36 25.62
CA LEU A 30 -14.33 -4.66 26.22
C LEU A 30 -12.84 -5.04 26.09
N THR A 31 -11.99 -4.15 25.59
CA THR A 31 -10.58 -4.44 25.36
C THR A 31 -9.86 -4.78 26.68
N ALA A 32 -9.30 -5.99 26.73
CA ALA A 32 -8.32 -6.38 27.75
C ALA A 32 -6.92 -6.01 27.26
N PHE A 33 -6.26 -5.08 27.96
CA PHE A 33 -4.87 -4.71 27.68
C PHE A 33 -3.91 -5.68 28.36
N PRO A 34 -2.75 -5.99 27.73
CA PRO A 34 -1.72 -6.80 28.38
C PRO A 34 -1.10 -6.05 29.57
N ASP A 35 -0.49 -6.80 30.48
CA ASP A 35 0.35 -6.24 31.53
C ASP A 35 1.54 -5.50 30.90
N ALA A 36 1.84 -4.30 31.40
CA ALA A 36 2.94 -3.51 30.88
C ALA A 36 4.28 -4.16 31.29
N ILE A 37 5.02 -4.69 30.31
CA ILE A 37 6.39 -5.17 30.51
C ILE A 37 7.32 -3.98 30.84
N LEU A 38 7.01 -2.79 30.31
CA LEU A 38 7.78 -1.55 30.49
C LEU A 38 6.82 -0.38 30.74
N ALA A 39 7.02 0.35 31.83
CA ALA A 39 6.11 1.42 32.28
C ALA A 39 6.32 2.77 31.54
N ASN A 40 7.35 2.88 30.71
CA ASN A 40 7.75 4.14 30.08
C ASN A 40 7.13 4.30 28.68
N GLU A 41 6.41 5.40 28.43
CA GLU A 41 5.82 5.74 27.12
C GLU A 41 6.86 5.95 26.00
N SER A 42 8.13 6.20 26.34
CA SER A 42 9.18 6.39 25.34
C SER A 42 9.87 5.10 24.91
N ASP A 43 9.56 3.96 25.52
CA ASP A 43 10.26 2.69 25.22
C ASP A 43 9.48 1.83 24.21
N TRP A 44 9.87 1.93 22.95
CA TRP A 44 9.26 1.21 21.82
C TRP A 44 10.04 -0.05 21.41
N ALA A 45 11.06 -0.44 22.19
CA ALA A 45 11.95 -1.53 21.82
C ALA A 45 11.23 -2.88 21.66
N HIS A 46 10.07 -3.04 22.31
CA HIS A 46 9.25 -4.26 22.29
C HIS A 46 7.85 -4.04 21.71
N GLY A 47 7.66 -2.99 20.91
CA GLY A 47 6.36 -2.62 20.33
C GLY A 47 5.70 -1.43 21.03
N PRO A 48 4.44 -1.11 20.70
CA PRO A 48 3.75 0.06 21.23
C PRO A 48 3.55 -0.01 22.75
N PRO A 49 3.95 1.04 23.51
CA PRO A 49 3.74 1.09 24.95
C PRO A 49 2.26 1.03 25.33
N VAL A 50 1.92 0.27 26.38
CA VAL A 50 0.54 0.14 26.88
C VAL A 50 -0.13 1.50 27.18
N PRO A 51 0.52 2.49 27.82
CA PRO A 51 -0.11 3.79 28.03
C PRO A 51 -0.45 4.52 26.72
N THR A 52 0.43 4.43 25.71
CA THR A 52 0.17 4.98 24.36
C THR A 52 -1.05 4.31 23.74
N MET A 53 -1.12 2.99 23.79
CA MET A 53 -2.26 2.23 23.25
C MET A 53 -3.56 2.59 23.96
N ARG A 54 -3.55 2.70 25.30
CA ARG A 54 -4.73 3.14 26.08
C ARG A 54 -5.21 4.53 25.65
N ARG A 55 -4.29 5.49 25.46
CA ARG A 55 -4.63 6.85 25.00
C ARG A 55 -5.24 6.84 23.60
N LEU A 56 -4.68 6.06 22.68
CA LEU A 56 -5.20 5.96 21.31
C LEU A 56 -6.58 5.29 21.28
N VAL A 57 -6.77 4.22 22.04
CA VAL A 57 -8.07 3.51 22.15
C VAL A 57 -9.13 4.41 22.78
N GLU A 58 -8.77 5.20 23.80
CA GLU A 58 -9.68 6.17 24.43
C GLU A 58 -10.14 7.22 23.42
N TYR A 59 -9.20 7.81 22.65
CA TYR A 59 -9.55 8.73 21.58
C TYR A 59 -10.38 8.06 20.49
N TRP A 60 -10.04 6.83 20.10
CA TRP A 60 -10.79 6.10 19.07
C TRP A 60 -12.23 5.83 19.50
N ARG A 61 -12.44 5.47 20.77
CA ARG A 61 -13.77 5.21 21.32
C ARG A 61 -14.62 6.47 21.45
N ASN A 62 -14.04 7.54 21.99
CA ASN A 62 -14.80 8.69 22.48
C ASN A 62 -14.62 9.99 21.67
N GLY A 63 -13.61 10.07 20.80
CA GLY A 63 -13.28 11.28 20.05
C GLY A 63 -13.25 11.12 18.53
N PHE A 64 -12.95 9.93 18.01
CA PHE A 64 -12.84 9.72 16.57
C PHE A 64 -14.22 9.55 15.91
N ASP A 65 -14.55 10.48 15.01
CA ASP A 65 -15.78 10.45 14.22
C ASP A 65 -15.54 9.79 12.84
N TRP A 66 -15.94 8.51 12.74
CA TRP A 66 -15.88 7.80 11.46
C TRP A 66 -16.78 8.42 10.39
N LYS A 67 -17.97 8.91 10.73
CA LYS A 67 -18.90 9.46 9.72
C LYS A 67 -18.37 10.75 9.12
N ALA A 68 -17.68 11.57 9.91
CA ALA A 68 -16.93 12.71 9.38
C ALA A 68 -15.74 12.28 8.49
N ALA A 69 -15.01 11.22 8.86
CA ALA A 69 -13.91 10.69 8.05
C ALA A 69 -14.41 10.09 6.72
N GLU A 70 -15.47 9.29 6.77
CA GLU A 70 -16.17 8.70 5.63
C GLU A 70 -16.68 9.79 4.66
N ALA A 71 -17.33 10.84 5.18
CA ALA A 71 -17.77 11.96 4.36
C ALA A 71 -16.61 12.66 3.64
N ARG A 72 -15.45 12.81 4.28
CA ARG A 72 -14.24 13.38 3.64
C ARG A 72 -13.66 12.45 2.58
N LEU A 73 -13.62 11.15 2.84
CA LEU A 73 -13.14 10.16 1.86
C LEU A 73 -14.05 10.14 0.62
N ASN A 74 -15.37 10.25 0.81
CA ASN A 74 -16.34 10.29 -0.28
C ASN A 74 -16.30 11.57 -1.13
N LEU A 75 -15.47 12.57 -0.78
CA LEU A 75 -15.15 13.68 -1.69
C LEU A 75 -14.17 13.27 -2.79
N LEU A 76 -13.49 12.14 -2.64
CA LEU A 76 -12.56 11.62 -3.64
C LEU A 76 -13.32 10.92 -4.77
N PRO A 77 -12.85 11.02 -6.02
CA PRO A 77 -13.45 10.34 -7.16
C PRO A 77 -13.11 8.84 -7.13
N GLN A 78 -13.96 8.07 -6.46
CA GLN A 78 -13.83 6.63 -6.22
C GLN A 78 -14.70 5.84 -7.18
N TYR A 79 -14.19 4.69 -7.63
CA TYR A 79 -14.86 3.79 -8.55
C TYR A 79 -14.58 2.34 -8.22
N THR A 80 -15.46 1.44 -8.64
CA THR A 80 -15.17 0.01 -8.75
C THR A 80 -15.28 -0.47 -10.19
N ILE A 81 -14.43 -1.43 -10.54
CA ILE A 81 -14.42 -2.05 -11.86
C ILE A 81 -14.06 -3.53 -11.77
N ALA A 82 -14.78 -4.36 -12.53
CA ALA A 82 -14.50 -5.78 -12.60
C ALA A 82 -13.21 -6.05 -13.42
N ILE A 83 -12.20 -6.66 -12.82
CA ILE A 83 -10.93 -7.03 -13.47
C ILE A 83 -10.75 -8.54 -13.42
N ASN A 84 -10.52 -9.15 -14.58
CA ASN A 84 -10.15 -10.56 -14.66
C ASN A 84 -8.65 -10.73 -14.49
N VAL A 85 -8.25 -11.66 -13.63
CA VAL A 85 -6.87 -12.05 -13.36
C VAL A 85 -6.73 -13.54 -13.68
N ASP A 86 -5.77 -13.87 -14.54
CA ASP A 86 -5.59 -15.20 -15.09
C ASP A 86 -5.31 -16.22 -13.99
N GLY A 87 -6.07 -17.32 -14.00
CA GLY A 87 -6.00 -18.38 -13.00
C GLY A 87 -6.68 -18.08 -11.67
N PHE A 88 -7.22 -16.86 -11.46
CA PHE A 88 -7.88 -16.47 -10.21
C PHE A 88 -9.31 -15.94 -10.41
N GLY A 89 -9.69 -15.58 -11.64
CA GLY A 89 -11.04 -15.15 -11.99
C GLY A 89 -11.21 -13.63 -11.93
N THR A 90 -12.46 -13.18 -11.74
CA THR A 90 -12.81 -11.76 -11.76
C THR A 90 -12.97 -11.20 -10.35
N PHE A 91 -12.39 -10.01 -10.13
CA PHE A 91 -12.42 -9.25 -8.89
C PHE A 91 -13.09 -7.90 -9.12
N ASP A 92 -13.91 -7.43 -8.18
CA ASP A 92 -14.32 -6.02 -8.14
C ASP A 92 -13.20 -5.21 -7.49
N VAL A 93 -12.57 -4.34 -8.28
CA VAL A 93 -11.39 -3.56 -7.88
C VAL A 93 -11.80 -2.13 -7.61
N HIS A 94 -11.59 -1.67 -6.38
CA HIS A 94 -11.73 -0.27 -6.00
C HIS A 94 -10.51 0.54 -6.43
N TYR A 95 -10.72 1.76 -6.93
CA TYR A 95 -9.65 2.70 -7.26
C TYR A 95 -10.10 4.16 -7.17
N LEU A 96 -9.13 5.06 -7.00
CA LEU A 96 -9.31 6.49 -7.27
C LEU A 96 -8.97 6.79 -8.74
N HIS A 97 -9.75 7.66 -9.37
CA HIS A 97 -9.46 8.21 -10.69
C HIS A 97 -9.52 9.74 -10.65
N VAL A 98 -8.36 10.38 -10.62
CA VAL A 98 -8.24 11.83 -10.41
C VAL A 98 -7.72 12.48 -11.68
N ASN A 99 -8.27 13.66 -12.02
CA ASN A 99 -7.82 14.50 -13.14
C ASN A 99 -8.09 13.96 -14.55
N LYS A 100 -9.16 13.15 -14.69
CA LYS A 100 -9.59 12.44 -15.91
C LYS A 100 -9.75 13.25 -17.21
N ALA A 101 -9.82 14.57 -17.12
CA ALA A 101 -10.09 15.45 -18.26
C ALA A 101 -8.95 16.46 -18.52
N ALA A 102 -7.81 16.33 -17.84
CA ALA A 102 -6.68 17.20 -18.08
C ALA A 102 -6.05 16.91 -19.44
N LYS A 103 -5.85 17.97 -20.23
CA LYS A 103 -5.13 17.87 -21.49
C LYS A 103 -3.65 17.64 -21.20
N ASN A 104 -3.02 16.74 -21.95
CA ASN A 104 -1.59 16.41 -21.85
C ASN A 104 -1.15 15.86 -20.47
N ALA A 105 -2.10 15.40 -19.64
CA ALA A 105 -1.75 14.77 -18.39
C ALA A 105 -1.11 13.40 -18.64
N ILE A 106 -0.04 13.09 -17.90
CA ILE A 106 0.64 11.80 -17.96
C ILE A 106 -0.16 10.79 -17.13
N PRO A 107 -0.60 9.65 -17.70
CA PRO A 107 -1.25 8.60 -16.91
C PRO A 107 -0.27 8.04 -15.87
N LEU A 108 -0.64 8.13 -14.60
CA LEU A 108 0.17 7.71 -13.45
C LEU A 108 -0.59 6.70 -12.61
N LEU A 109 -0.07 5.48 -12.56
CA LEU A 109 -0.53 4.44 -11.65
C LEU A 109 0.26 4.52 -10.33
N MET A 110 -0.41 4.76 -9.21
CA MET A 110 0.22 4.81 -7.87
C MET A 110 -0.21 3.61 -7.02
N VAL A 111 0.75 2.78 -6.63
CA VAL A 111 0.51 1.50 -5.96
C VAL A 111 0.98 1.58 -4.50
N HIS A 112 0.07 1.40 -3.56
CA HIS A 112 0.38 1.38 -2.12
C HIS A 112 0.99 0.02 -1.70
N GLY A 113 1.37 -0.09 -0.43
CA GLY A 113 1.76 -1.36 0.18
C GLY A 113 1.02 -1.66 1.48
N TRP A 114 1.72 -2.30 2.42
CA TRP A 114 1.23 -2.68 3.76
C TRP A 114 2.03 -1.93 4.84
N PRO A 115 1.39 -1.47 5.93
CA PRO A 115 -0.04 -1.56 6.28
C PRO A 115 -0.90 -0.46 5.62
N GLY A 116 -0.45 0.05 4.47
CA GLY A 116 -1.05 1.15 3.74
C GLY A 116 -2.34 0.85 3.00
N SER A 117 -2.84 1.88 2.32
CA SER A 117 -4.00 1.82 1.42
C SER A 117 -3.97 3.00 0.43
N PHE A 118 -4.97 3.06 -0.47
CA PHE A 118 -5.19 4.20 -1.36
C PHE A 118 -5.21 5.56 -0.62
N PHE A 119 -5.56 5.56 0.67
CA PHE A 119 -5.65 6.77 1.49
C PHE A 119 -4.31 7.52 1.61
N GLU A 120 -3.18 6.84 1.51
CA GLU A 120 -1.83 7.42 1.68
C GLU A 120 -1.55 8.51 0.64
N PHE A 121 -2.12 8.38 -0.55
CA PHE A 121 -1.87 9.29 -1.67
C PHE A 121 -2.74 10.54 -1.63
N THR A 122 -3.80 10.57 -0.82
CA THR A 122 -4.83 11.63 -0.84
C THR A 122 -4.27 13.04 -0.64
N LYS A 123 -3.20 13.18 0.14
CA LYS A 123 -2.56 14.47 0.44
C LYS A 123 -1.69 15.01 -0.69
N ILE A 124 -1.30 14.18 -1.65
CA ILE A 124 -0.43 14.56 -2.76
C ILE A 124 -1.16 14.65 -4.10
N LEU A 125 -2.43 14.25 -4.17
CA LEU A 125 -3.25 14.35 -5.39
C LEU A 125 -3.28 15.77 -5.93
N GLY A 126 -3.62 16.77 -5.11
CA GLY A 126 -3.74 18.17 -5.53
C GLY A 126 -2.45 18.73 -6.17
N PRO A 127 -1.28 18.65 -5.50
CA PRO A 127 -0.01 19.07 -6.08
C PRO A 127 0.34 18.39 -7.41
N LEU A 128 -0.02 17.12 -7.60
CA LEU A 128 0.27 16.36 -8.83
C LEU A 128 -0.70 16.68 -9.98
N THR A 129 -1.87 17.26 -9.69
CA THR A 129 -2.88 17.57 -10.70
C THR A 129 -2.95 19.05 -11.07
N ASN A 130 -2.53 19.95 -10.19
CA ASN A 130 -2.79 21.40 -10.30
C ASN A 130 -1.55 22.25 -10.69
N GLY A 131 -0.41 21.64 -11.02
CA GLY A 131 0.86 22.34 -11.31
C GLY A 131 1.05 22.78 -12.76
N ASP A 132 2.06 23.61 -13.00
CA ASP A 132 2.66 23.80 -14.33
C ASP A 132 3.34 22.49 -14.77
N GLU A 133 3.29 22.15 -16.07
CA GLU A 133 3.65 20.82 -16.60
C GLU A 133 4.93 20.18 -16.02
N PRO A 134 4.95 18.84 -15.81
CA PRO A 134 3.90 17.88 -16.18
C PRO A 134 2.77 17.81 -15.13
N THR A 135 1.55 17.60 -15.62
CA THR A 135 0.39 17.21 -14.79
C THR A 135 0.11 15.72 -14.96
N PHE A 136 -0.56 15.11 -13.98
CA PHE A 136 -0.85 13.67 -14.00
C PHE A 136 -2.35 13.36 -13.99
N GLU A 137 -2.75 12.32 -14.72
CA GLU A 137 -4.04 11.65 -14.61
C GLU A 137 -3.81 10.41 -13.74
N ILE A 138 -4.35 10.42 -12.53
CA ILE A 138 -3.88 9.56 -11.45
C ILE A 138 -4.86 8.42 -11.19
N ILE A 139 -4.35 7.20 -11.26
CA ILE A 139 -5.05 5.97 -10.91
C ILE A 139 -4.43 5.39 -9.64
N VAL A 140 -5.24 5.20 -8.60
CA VAL A 140 -4.80 4.63 -7.31
C VAL A 140 -5.66 3.42 -6.96
N PRO A 141 -5.28 2.19 -7.34
CA PRO A 141 -6.02 1.00 -6.95
C PRO A 141 -5.87 0.70 -5.47
N SER A 142 -6.94 0.18 -4.88
CA SER A 142 -6.83 -0.72 -3.74
C SER A 142 -6.38 -2.09 -4.25
N LEU A 143 -5.25 -2.59 -3.76
CA LEU A 143 -4.76 -3.93 -4.11
C LEU A 143 -5.79 -5.01 -3.77
N ILE A 144 -5.73 -6.16 -4.46
CA ILE A 144 -6.58 -7.31 -4.14
C ILE A 144 -6.33 -7.72 -2.68
N GLY A 145 -7.40 -7.81 -1.89
CA GLY A 145 -7.36 -8.06 -0.44
C GLY A 145 -7.17 -6.82 0.43
N TYR A 146 -7.16 -5.61 -0.13
CA TYR A 146 -7.00 -4.35 0.60
C TYR A 146 -8.20 -3.42 0.41
N GLY A 147 -8.52 -2.67 1.47
CA GLY A 147 -9.53 -1.61 1.43
C GLY A 147 -10.89 -2.11 0.95
N PHE A 148 -11.33 -1.58 -0.19
CA PHE A 148 -12.64 -1.88 -0.79
C PHE A 148 -12.56 -2.81 -2.01
N SER A 149 -11.38 -3.34 -2.34
CA SER A 149 -11.24 -4.35 -3.39
C SER A 149 -11.50 -5.75 -2.84
N ASP A 150 -12.03 -6.64 -3.69
CA ASP A 150 -12.21 -8.05 -3.36
C ASP A 150 -10.91 -8.71 -2.87
N GLY A 151 -11.06 -9.71 -2.00
CA GLY A 151 -9.96 -10.57 -1.54
C GLY A 151 -9.83 -11.85 -2.36
N ALA A 152 -8.60 -12.28 -2.61
CA ALA A 152 -8.33 -13.59 -3.20
C ALA A 152 -8.83 -14.72 -2.28
N LYS A 153 -9.56 -15.68 -2.86
CA LYS A 153 -10.12 -16.85 -2.15
C LYS A 153 -9.25 -18.09 -2.25
N GLU A 154 -8.32 -18.10 -3.20
CA GLU A 154 -7.41 -19.19 -3.46
C GLU A 154 -5.97 -18.78 -3.12
N PRO A 155 -5.12 -19.72 -2.64
CA PRO A 155 -3.73 -19.44 -2.36
C PRO A 155 -2.94 -19.11 -3.63
N GLY A 156 -1.80 -18.43 -3.46
CA GLY A 156 -0.88 -18.13 -4.57
C GLY A 156 -1.10 -16.80 -5.27
N PHE A 157 -2.04 -15.97 -4.78
CA PHE A 157 -2.21 -14.60 -5.26
C PHE A 157 -0.99 -13.73 -4.84
N SER A 158 0.02 -13.68 -5.70
CA SER A 158 1.32 -13.05 -5.43
C SER A 158 1.41 -11.62 -5.99
N CYS A 159 2.54 -10.94 -5.76
CA CYS A 159 2.82 -9.64 -6.37
C CYS A 159 2.78 -9.66 -7.91
N PHE A 160 3.03 -10.81 -8.54
CA PHE A 160 2.87 -10.98 -9.99
C PHE A 160 1.40 -10.84 -10.41
N LYS A 161 0.48 -11.41 -9.63
CA LYS A 161 -0.96 -11.30 -9.89
C LYS A 161 -1.52 -9.93 -9.53
N GLN A 162 -0.95 -9.24 -8.54
CA GLN A 162 -1.23 -7.82 -8.31
C GLN A 162 -0.77 -6.95 -9.49
N ALA A 163 0.41 -7.20 -10.05
CA ALA A 163 0.92 -6.49 -11.23
C ALA A 163 0.01 -6.71 -12.45
N GLU A 164 -0.38 -7.96 -12.71
CA GLU A 164 -1.36 -8.29 -13.75
C GLU A 164 -2.67 -7.51 -13.57
N MET A 165 -3.25 -7.53 -12.36
CA MET A 165 -4.46 -6.76 -12.03
C MET A 165 -4.28 -5.27 -12.32
N CYS A 166 -3.17 -4.68 -11.87
CA CYS A 166 -2.89 -3.26 -12.09
C CYS A 166 -2.78 -2.91 -13.57
N HIS A 167 -2.14 -3.77 -14.37
CA HIS A 167 -2.03 -3.56 -15.81
C HIS A 167 -3.39 -3.67 -16.50
N GLN A 168 -4.17 -4.70 -16.17
CA GLN A 168 -5.52 -4.87 -16.72
C GLN A 168 -6.43 -3.69 -16.37
N LEU A 169 -6.31 -3.13 -15.15
CA LEU A 169 -6.99 -1.89 -14.79
C LEU A 169 -6.62 -0.74 -15.73
N MET A 170 -5.32 -0.48 -15.92
CA MET A 170 -4.85 0.60 -16.81
C MET A 170 -5.32 0.42 -18.26
N LEU A 171 -5.24 -0.80 -18.81
CA LEU A 171 -5.72 -1.09 -20.17
C LEU A 171 -7.22 -0.89 -20.30
N LYS A 172 -7.99 -1.31 -19.30
CA LYS A 172 -9.45 -1.18 -19.31
C LYS A 172 -9.89 0.28 -19.22
N LEU A 173 -9.08 1.12 -18.59
CA LEU A 173 -9.20 2.58 -18.60
C LEU A 173 -8.58 3.23 -19.85
N GLY A 174 -8.17 2.46 -20.86
CA GLY A 174 -7.67 2.99 -22.13
C GLY A 174 -6.24 3.51 -22.10
N PHE A 175 -5.50 3.32 -21.01
CA PHE A 175 -4.10 3.72 -20.93
C PHE A 175 -3.18 2.63 -21.48
N SER A 176 -2.79 2.77 -22.74
CA SER A 176 -1.81 1.87 -23.37
C SER A 176 -0.37 2.18 -22.94
N GLU A 177 -0.07 3.40 -22.52
CA GLU A 177 1.25 3.81 -22.02
C GLU A 177 1.06 4.65 -20.76
N TYR A 178 1.81 4.35 -19.71
CA TYR A 178 1.68 5.03 -18.42
C TYR A 178 2.99 4.97 -17.65
N VAL A 179 3.10 5.82 -16.62
CA VAL A 179 4.18 5.76 -15.64
C VAL A 179 3.65 5.17 -14.34
N VAL A 180 4.55 4.59 -13.55
CA VAL A 180 4.19 3.92 -12.30
C VAL A 180 4.95 4.48 -11.12
N GLN A 181 4.28 4.57 -9.98
CA GLN A 181 4.88 4.95 -8.72
C GLN A 181 4.51 3.93 -7.63
N GLY A 182 5.46 3.59 -6.78
CA GLY A 182 5.19 2.69 -5.66
C GLY A 182 6.26 2.69 -4.56
N GLY A 183 5.80 2.47 -3.33
CA GLY A 183 6.62 2.13 -2.16
C GLY A 183 6.18 0.80 -1.57
N ASP A 184 6.95 0.22 -0.65
CA ASP A 184 6.62 -1.08 -0.01
C ASP A 184 6.25 -2.17 -1.05
N TRP A 185 5.12 -2.90 -0.95
CA TRP A 185 4.68 -3.84 -1.98
C TRP A 185 4.50 -3.19 -3.35
N GLY A 186 4.07 -1.93 -3.39
CA GLY A 186 3.96 -1.14 -4.61
C GLY A 186 5.29 -1.03 -5.36
N MET A 187 6.43 -0.93 -4.67
CA MET A 187 7.75 -0.96 -5.31
C MET A 187 7.95 -2.29 -6.05
N ILE A 188 7.68 -3.43 -5.40
CA ILE A 188 7.82 -4.76 -6.01
C ILE A 188 6.88 -4.91 -7.21
N ILE A 189 5.62 -4.53 -7.05
CA ILE A 189 4.58 -4.64 -8.08
C ILE A 189 4.93 -3.79 -9.30
N THR A 190 5.38 -2.55 -9.10
CA THR A 190 5.77 -1.64 -10.19
C THR A 190 7.04 -2.10 -10.91
N HIS A 191 8.01 -2.70 -10.21
CA HIS A 191 9.14 -3.36 -10.86
C HIS A 191 8.74 -4.58 -11.69
N ILE A 192 7.81 -5.43 -11.20
CA ILE A 192 7.30 -6.58 -11.97
C ILE A 192 6.59 -6.09 -13.25
N LEU A 193 5.75 -5.06 -13.13
CA LEU A 193 5.08 -4.42 -14.26
C LEU A 193 6.10 -3.99 -15.32
N ALA A 194 7.12 -3.22 -14.92
CA ALA A 194 8.05 -2.60 -15.86
C ALA A 194 9.09 -3.56 -16.43
N ASN A 195 9.58 -4.53 -15.64
CA ASN A 195 10.74 -5.34 -16.02
C ASN A 195 10.38 -6.75 -16.47
N THR A 196 9.24 -7.29 -16.03
CA THR A 196 8.90 -8.71 -16.26
C THR A 196 7.73 -8.89 -17.21
N TYR A 197 6.64 -8.12 -17.04
CA TYR A 197 5.40 -8.39 -17.78
C TYR A 197 5.11 -7.38 -18.89
N TYR A 198 5.27 -6.08 -18.65
CA TYR A 198 4.74 -5.04 -19.54
C TYR A 198 5.72 -3.87 -19.80
N PRO A 199 6.98 -4.16 -20.19
CA PRO A 199 8.00 -3.12 -20.46
C PRO A 199 7.61 -2.15 -21.58
N GLU A 200 6.76 -2.58 -22.53
CA GLU A 200 6.31 -1.73 -23.64
C GLU A 200 5.32 -0.65 -23.19
N HIS A 201 4.54 -0.94 -22.14
CA HIS A 201 3.48 -0.09 -21.60
C HIS A 201 3.98 0.87 -20.50
N VAL A 202 4.94 0.43 -19.68
CA VAL A 202 5.46 1.25 -18.56
C VAL A 202 6.62 2.12 -19.03
N LYS A 203 6.42 3.43 -19.10
CA LYS A 203 7.41 4.39 -19.62
C LYS A 203 8.43 4.88 -18.59
N ALA A 204 8.06 4.87 -17.33
CA ALA A 204 8.94 5.23 -16.23
C ALA A 204 8.46 4.58 -14.94
N VAL A 205 9.42 4.28 -14.06
CA VAL A 205 9.18 3.81 -12.71
C VAL A 205 9.78 4.80 -11.73
N HIS A 206 8.99 5.22 -10.75
CA HIS A 206 9.46 5.99 -9.61
C HIS A 206 9.18 5.23 -8.32
N THR A 207 10.21 4.90 -7.54
CA THR A 207 10.05 4.28 -6.22
C THR A 207 10.62 5.16 -5.12
N ASN A 208 9.93 5.18 -3.98
CA ASN A 208 10.42 5.80 -2.75
C ASN A 208 10.88 4.75 -1.72
N ASN A 209 11.06 3.52 -2.18
CA ASN A 209 11.62 2.40 -1.45
C ASN A 209 12.67 1.74 -2.34
N SER A 210 13.68 1.12 -1.73
CA SER A 210 14.73 0.39 -2.45
C SER A 210 14.80 -1.04 -1.96
N ASP A 211 14.99 -1.98 -2.88
CA ASP A 211 15.29 -3.36 -2.51
C ASP A 211 16.54 -3.43 -1.65
N LYS A 212 16.53 -4.31 -0.65
CA LYS A 212 17.76 -4.68 0.04
C LYS A 212 18.62 -5.47 -0.95
N CYS A 213 19.65 -4.84 -1.49
CA CYS A 213 20.69 -5.52 -2.25
C CYS A 213 21.88 -5.83 -1.35
N ASP A 214 22.27 -7.10 -1.28
CA ASP A 214 23.57 -7.46 -0.70
C ASP A 214 24.69 -6.96 -1.65
N PRO A 215 25.88 -6.64 -1.13
CA PRO A 215 26.99 -6.20 -1.96
C PRO A 215 27.26 -7.19 -3.10
N PRO A 216 27.57 -6.70 -4.31
CA PRO A 216 27.83 -7.59 -5.45
C PRO A 216 28.97 -8.55 -5.12
N SER A 217 28.81 -9.83 -5.48
CA SER A 217 29.86 -10.85 -5.36
C SER A 217 30.69 -10.90 -6.64
N PHE A 218 32.01 -11.13 -6.52
CA PHE A 218 32.86 -11.33 -7.68
C PHE A 218 32.43 -12.55 -8.52
N PHE A 219 31.93 -13.60 -7.88
CA PHE A 219 31.56 -14.85 -8.56
C PHE A 219 30.21 -14.78 -9.28
N GLU A 220 29.31 -13.92 -8.81
CA GLU A 220 27.97 -13.77 -9.41
C GLU A 220 27.91 -12.57 -10.35
N ASN A 221 28.57 -11.47 -9.98
CA ASN A 221 28.45 -10.16 -10.60
C ASN A 221 29.82 -9.46 -10.67
N PRO A 222 30.81 -10.00 -11.42
CA PRO A 222 32.19 -9.53 -11.39
C PRO A 222 32.35 -8.05 -11.79
N ILE A 223 31.53 -7.58 -12.74
CA ILE A 223 31.55 -6.18 -13.20
C ILE A 223 31.07 -5.24 -12.09
N TYR A 224 29.91 -5.53 -11.49
CA TYR A 224 29.37 -4.70 -10.40
C TYR A 224 30.25 -4.76 -9.15
N TRP A 225 30.85 -5.93 -8.88
CA TRP A 225 31.84 -6.06 -7.81
C TRP A 225 33.02 -5.12 -8.04
N LEU A 226 33.61 -5.13 -9.24
CA LEU A 226 34.75 -4.28 -9.57
C LEU A 226 34.38 -2.79 -9.49
N GLN A 227 33.22 -2.41 -10.03
CA GLN A 227 32.69 -1.04 -9.91
C GLN A 227 32.53 -0.62 -8.45
N ASN A 228 32.01 -1.50 -7.59
CA ASN A 228 31.86 -1.23 -6.17
C ASN A 228 33.23 -1.08 -5.47
N GLN A 229 34.26 -1.86 -5.85
CA GLN A 229 35.62 -1.67 -5.33
C GLN A 229 36.22 -0.32 -5.73
N LEU A 230 35.95 0.12 -6.96
CA LEU A 230 36.46 1.39 -7.51
C LEU A 230 35.74 2.63 -6.97
N ARG A 231 34.50 2.48 -6.46
CA ARG A 231 33.70 3.58 -5.89
C ARG A 231 34.34 4.23 -4.66
N GLY A 232 35.24 3.52 -3.98
CA GLY A 232 35.79 3.93 -2.69
C GLY A 232 34.87 3.58 -1.51
N PRO A 233 35.27 3.94 -0.27
CA PRO A 233 34.55 3.54 0.92
C PRO A 233 33.18 4.23 1.03
N TYR A 234 32.21 3.53 1.64
CA TYR A 234 30.93 4.14 2.01
C TYR A 234 31.13 5.36 2.92
N THR A 235 30.36 6.42 2.65
CA THR A 235 30.24 7.59 3.52
C THR A 235 29.62 7.21 4.87
N ALA A 236 29.75 8.08 5.87
CA ALA A 236 29.12 7.86 7.18
C ALA A 236 27.58 7.72 7.07
N ALA A 237 26.94 8.51 6.20
CA ALA A 237 25.49 8.45 5.99
C ALA A 237 25.04 7.12 5.35
N GLU A 238 25.80 6.62 4.37
CA GLU A 238 25.52 5.32 3.72
C GLU A 238 25.70 4.16 4.71
N LYS A 239 26.77 4.18 5.51
CA LYS A 239 27.00 3.18 6.57
C LYS A 239 25.85 3.15 7.57
N ALA A 240 25.42 4.32 8.05
CA ALA A 240 24.29 4.42 8.95
C ALA A 240 22.98 3.92 8.30
N GLY A 241 22.81 4.11 6.99
CA GLY A 241 21.69 3.54 6.22
C GLY A 241 21.72 2.01 6.22
N ILE A 242 22.87 1.42 5.90
CA ILE A 242 23.08 -0.04 5.90
C ILE A 242 22.80 -0.62 7.30
N GLU A 243 23.32 0.02 8.35
CA GLU A 243 23.11 -0.41 9.74
C GLU A 243 21.62 -0.38 10.13
N ARG A 244 20.88 0.67 9.74
CA ARG A 244 19.42 0.72 9.96
C ARG A 244 18.69 -0.40 9.24
N THR A 245 19.06 -0.68 7.98
CA THR A 245 18.48 -1.79 7.21
C THR A 245 18.77 -3.13 7.88
N GLN A 246 20.01 -3.38 8.30
CA GLN A 246 20.38 -4.60 9.02
C GLN A 246 19.58 -4.76 10.31
N LYS A 247 19.47 -3.71 11.11
CA LYS A 247 18.67 -3.70 12.33
C LYS A 247 17.19 -4.01 12.06
N PHE A 248 16.60 -3.42 11.02
CA PHE A 248 15.23 -3.73 10.63
C PHE A 248 15.07 -5.20 10.24
N MET A 249 16.01 -5.77 9.48
CA MET A 249 15.94 -7.18 9.08
C MET A 249 16.10 -8.15 10.26
N SER A 250 16.89 -7.79 11.28
CA SER A 250 17.11 -8.65 12.45
C SER A 250 16.04 -8.50 13.54
N GLU A 251 15.55 -7.27 13.77
CA GLU A 251 14.69 -6.95 14.92
C GLU A 251 13.26 -6.54 14.50
N GLY A 252 13.11 -5.87 13.35
CA GLY A 252 11.84 -5.28 12.90
C GLY A 252 11.03 -6.17 11.94
N TYR A 253 11.60 -7.26 11.43
CA TYR A 253 11.01 -8.08 10.36
C TYR A 253 10.01 -9.16 10.86
N GLY A 254 9.73 -9.19 12.17
CA GLY A 254 8.91 -10.23 12.80
C GLY A 254 7.48 -10.31 12.25
N TYR A 255 6.83 -9.16 12.01
CA TYR A 255 5.48 -9.11 11.44
C TYR A 255 5.43 -9.81 10.07
N ASN A 256 6.45 -9.58 9.23
CA ASN A 256 6.52 -10.09 7.88
C ASN A 256 6.70 -11.62 7.88
N LEU A 257 7.56 -12.15 8.75
CA LEU A 257 7.74 -13.60 8.88
C LEU A 257 6.45 -14.30 9.27
N MET A 258 5.71 -13.71 10.21
CA MET A 258 4.46 -14.29 10.65
C MET A 258 3.39 -14.21 9.54
N HIS A 259 3.25 -13.06 8.85
CA HIS A 259 2.36 -12.93 7.68
C HIS A 259 2.72 -13.89 6.54
N LYS A 260 4.02 -14.10 6.29
CA LYS A 260 4.52 -14.99 5.25
C LYS A 260 4.16 -16.46 5.52
N HIS A 261 4.25 -16.90 6.77
CA HIS A 261 4.16 -18.31 7.10
C HIS A 261 2.81 -18.75 7.67
N ARG A 262 2.11 -17.89 8.41
CA ARG A 262 0.87 -18.21 9.14
C ARG A 262 -0.18 -17.08 9.04
N PRO A 263 -0.51 -16.59 7.84
CA PRO A 263 -1.42 -15.44 7.66
C PRO A 263 -2.83 -15.71 8.24
N GLN A 264 -3.35 -16.93 8.10
CA GLN A 264 -4.66 -17.28 8.66
C GLN A 264 -4.66 -17.22 10.20
N THR A 265 -3.55 -17.60 10.84
CA THR A 265 -3.43 -17.63 12.31
C THR A 265 -3.53 -16.23 12.90
N ILE A 266 -2.76 -15.26 12.38
CA ILE A 266 -2.90 -13.87 12.82
C ILE A 266 -4.21 -13.25 12.37
N GLY A 267 -4.75 -13.70 11.23
CA GLY A 267 -6.00 -13.17 10.69
C GLY A 267 -7.11 -13.21 11.74
N TYR A 268 -7.20 -14.31 12.50
CA TYR A 268 -8.16 -14.40 13.60
C TYR A 268 -7.98 -13.31 14.66
N SER A 269 -6.74 -13.01 15.09
CA SER A 269 -6.51 -12.02 16.14
C SER A 269 -6.75 -10.58 15.69
N ILE A 270 -6.31 -10.21 14.47
CA ILE A 270 -6.45 -8.84 13.96
C ILE A 270 -7.86 -8.54 13.43
N ILE A 271 -8.60 -9.56 12.97
CA ILE A 271 -10.01 -9.39 12.59
C ILE A 271 -10.90 -9.30 13.83
N ASP A 272 -10.59 -10.07 14.88
CA ASP A 272 -11.42 -10.07 16.08
C ASP A 272 -11.16 -8.87 17.00
N SER A 273 -9.90 -8.46 17.18
CA SER A 273 -9.56 -7.37 18.10
C SER A 273 -9.15 -6.09 17.35
N PRO A 274 -9.93 -5.00 17.41
CA PRO A 274 -9.53 -3.72 16.80
C PRO A 274 -8.27 -3.16 17.46
N VAL A 275 -8.05 -3.42 18.75
CA VAL A 275 -6.83 -3.00 19.47
C VAL A 275 -5.65 -3.89 19.10
N GLY A 276 -5.88 -5.17 18.79
CA GLY A 276 -4.88 -6.06 18.22
C GLY A 276 -4.45 -5.67 16.81
N LEU A 277 -5.34 -5.07 16.02
CA LEU A 277 -5.03 -4.49 14.70
C LEU A 277 -4.28 -3.15 14.80
N LEU A 278 -4.60 -2.33 15.81
CA LEU A 278 -3.96 -1.04 16.04
C LEU A 278 -2.50 -1.17 16.52
N GLY A 279 -2.19 -2.27 17.23
CA GLY A 279 -0.92 -2.50 17.92
C GLY A 279 0.16 -3.19 17.10
#